data_AF-A0A1X7UGG0-F1
#
_entry.id   AF-A0A1X7UGG0-F1
#
_cell.length_a   1.000
_cell.length_b   1.000
_cell.length_c   1.000
_cell.angle_alpha   90.00
_cell.angle_beta   90.00
_cell.angle_gamma   90.00
#
_symmetry.space_group_name_H-M   'P 1'
#
loop_
_entity.id
_entity.type
_entity.pdbx_description
1 polymer ?
#
loop_
_entity_poly.entity_id
_entity_poly.type
_entity_poly.pdbx_seq_one_letter_code
_entity_poly.pdbx_strand_id
1 'polypeptide(L)'
;MKKDLPGAVKSISQFMGYDLDQATIESIAEQSSFESMKANPLANPQHFEPLKNNFKDTGGNFIRKGIVGDWKNHFNEEQLARFNAEYAKKMAGTGLEYD
;
A
#
# COMPACT_ATOMS: atom_id res chain seq x y z
N MET A 1 8.46 1.02 -1.17
CA MET A 1 7.79 0.69 0.10
C MET A 1 7.69 -0.81 0.37
N LYS A 2 7.08 -1.64 -0.50
CA LYS A 2 7.05 -3.10 -0.26
C LYS A 2 8.39 -3.81 -0.50
N LYS A 3 9.18 -3.35 -1.48
CA LYS A 3 10.53 -3.88 -1.78
C LYS A 3 11.53 -3.54 -0.66
N ASP A 4 11.51 -2.30 -0.20
CA ASP A 4 12.34 -1.77 0.88
C ASP A 4 11.52 -0.71 1.63
N LEU A 5 11.20 -1.01 2.90
CA LEU A 5 10.44 -0.11 3.77
C LEU A 5 11.37 0.83 4.55
N PRO A 6 12.46 0.37 5.19
CA PRO A 6 13.46 1.26 5.79
C PRO A 6 14.02 2.31 4.80
N GLY A 7 14.35 1.92 3.57
CA GLY A 7 14.84 2.85 2.56
C GLY A 7 13.80 3.91 2.15
N ALA A 8 12.52 3.53 2.12
CA ALA A 8 11.44 4.49 1.89
C ALA A 8 11.27 5.47 3.05
N VAL A 9 11.35 4.99 4.31
CA VAL A 9 11.33 5.84 5.51
C VAL A 9 12.48 6.84 5.48
N LYS A 10 13.70 6.37 5.18
CA LYS A 10 14.88 7.23 5.03
C LYS A 10 14.69 8.30 3.95
N SER A 11 14.15 7.91 2.79
CA SER A 11 13.92 8.84 1.68
C SER A 11 12.92 9.95 2.08
N ILE A 12 11.84 9.58 2.77
CA ILE A 12 10.83 10.54 3.27
C ILE A 12 11.44 11.46 4.34
N SER A 13 12.23 10.92 5.28
CA SER A 13 12.84 11.74 6.34
C SER A 13 13.78 12.78 5.75
N GLN A 14 14.62 12.39 4.79
CA GLN A 14 15.55 13.28 4.10
C GLN A 14 14.82 14.34 3.29
N PHE A 15 13.74 13.97 2.59
CA PHE A 15 12.90 14.93 1.86
C PHE A 15 12.29 15.99 2.80
N MET A 16 11.92 15.59 4.02
CA MET A 16 11.41 16.49 5.05
C MET A 16 12.51 17.28 5.79
N GLY A 17 13.79 17.05 5.48
CA GLY A 17 14.92 17.72 6.11
C GLY A 17 15.39 17.12 7.45
N TYR A 18 15.00 15.87 7.74
CA TYR A 18 15.43 15.15 8.95
C TYR A 18 16.51 14.11 8.62
N ASP A 19 17.58 14.12 9.42
CA ASP A 19 18.60 13.08 9.43
C ASP A 19 18.38 12.16 10.63
N LEU A 20 17.74 11.01 10.37
CA LEU A 20 17.38 10.03 11.40
C LEU A 20 18.45 8.94 11.47
N ASP A 21 18.75 8.48 12.68
CA ASP A 21 19.60 7.31 12.85
C ASP A 21 18.91 6.02 12.36
N GLN A 22 19.74 5.00 12.13
CA GLN A 22 19.28 3.72 11.60
C GLN A 22 18.26 3.03 12.51
N ALA A 23 18.42 3.12 13.83
CA ALA A 23 17.52 2.49 14.79
C ALA A 23 16.12 3.13 14.75
N THR A 24 16.05 4.45 14.59
CA THR A 24 14.81 5.20 14.44
C THR A 24 14.12 4.86 13.12
N ILE A 25 14.87 4.76 12.02
CA ILE A 25 14.35 4.34 10.71
C ILE A 25 13.75 2.94 10.79
N GLU A 26 14.43 1.98 11.41
CA GLU A 26 13.96 0.62 11.59
C GLU A 26 12.71 0.56 12.48
N SER A 27 12.68 1.33 13.57
CA SER A 27 11.52 1.42 14.45
C SER A 27 10.28 1.95 13.72
N ILE A 28 10.43 3.01 12.93
CA ILE A 28 9.33 3.56 12.11
C ILE A 28 8.89 2.55 11.06
N ALA A 29 9.82 1.87 10.39
CA ALA A 29 9.51 0.86 9.39
C ALA A 29 8.69 -0.30 10.00
N GLU A 30 9.07 -0.78 11.19
CA GLU A 30 8.35 -1.83 11.90
C GLU A 30 6.92 -1.40 12.30
N GLN A 31 6.77 -0.18 12.84
CA GLN A 31 5.44 0.36 13.17
C GLN A 31 4.58 0.63 11.92
N SER A 32 5.22 0.89 10.79
CA SER A 32 4.58 1.10 9.48
C SER A 32 4.38 -0.20 8.69
N SER A 33 4.73 -1.36 9.28
CA SER A 33 4.52 -2.66 8.64
C SER A 33 3.03 -2.94 8.46
N PHE A 34 2.71 -3.84 7.51
CA PHE A 34 1.31 -4.19 7.25
C PHE A 34 0.62 -4.76 8.49
N GLU A 35 1.29 -5.64 9.24
CA GLU A 35 0.71 -6.25 10.43
C GLU A 35 0.54 -5.24 11.56
N SER A 36 1.54 -4.39 11.78
CA SER A 36 1.47 -3.30 12.76
C SER A 36 0.32 -2.35 12.47
N MET A 37 0.18 -1.89 11.22
CA MET A 37 -0.92 -1.00 10.83
C MET A 37 -2.29 -1.68 10.93
N LYS A 38 -2.40 -2.95 10.54
CA LYS A 38 -3.65 -3.72 10.61
C LYS A 38 -4.16 -3.87 12.04
N ALA A 39 -3.25 -4.09 12.99
CA ALA A 39 -3.55 -4.23 14.41
C ALA A 39 -3.80 -2.87 15.09
N ASN A 40 -3.22 -1.78 14.60
CA ASN A 40 -3.32 -0.46 15.22
C ASN A 40 -4.72 0.19 15.01
N PRO A 41 -5.49 0.43 16.09
CA PRO A 41 -6.81 1.07 16.01
C PRO A 41 -6.81 2.49 15.44
N LEU A 42 -5.68 3.22 15.57
CA LEU A 42 -5.53 4.57 15.04
C LEU A 42 -5.19 4.57 13.54
N ALA A 43 -4.65 3.47 13.01
CA ALA A 43 -4.29 3.34 11.60
C ALA A 43 -5.34 2.56 10.77
N ASN A 44 -6.15 1.73 11.43
CA ASN A 44 -7.18 0.92 10.79
C ASN A 44 -8.59 1.38 11.22
N PRO A 45 -9.27 2.21 10.40
CA PRO A 45 -10.60 2.76 10.68
C PRO A 45 -11.70 1.73 10.90
N GLN A 46 -11.46 0.46 10.55
CA GLN A 46 -12.37 -0.62 10.86
C GLN A 46 -12.57 -0.82 12.37
N HIS A 47 -11.59 -0.41 13.18
CA HIS A 47 -11.67 -0.43 14.64
C HIS A 47 -12.35 0.82 15.22
N PHE A 48 -12.61 1.83 14.40
CA PHE A 48 -13.28 3.05 14.83
C PHE A 48 -14.80 2.84 14.85
N GLU A 49 -15.41 2.90 16.03
CA GLU A 49 -16.83 2.55 16.26
C GLU A 49 -17.81 3.20 15.26
N PRO A 50 -17.69 4.50 14.91
CA PRO A 50 -18.57 5.11 13.91
C PRO A 50 -18.51 4.49 12.51
N LEU A 51 -17.38 3.88 12.14
CA LEU A 51 -17.15 3.28 10.82
C LEU A 51 -17.18 1.75 10.84
N LYS A 52 -17.24 1.14 12.02
CA LYS A 52 -17.14 -0.31 12.21
C LYS A 52 -18.21 -1.10 11.44
N ASN A 53 -19.42 -0.55 11.33
CA ASN A 53 -20.52 -1.21 10.59
C ASN A 53 -20.36 -1.13 9.07
N ASN A 54 -19.64 -0.13 8.54
CA ASN A 54 -19.39 0.02 7.10
C ASN A 54 -18.56 -1.13 6.51
N PHE A 55 -17.76 -1.79 7.35
CA PHE A 55 -16.90 -2.91 6.98
C PHE A 55 -17.49 -4.28 7.32
N LYS A 56 -18.59 -4.35 8.08
CA LYS A 56 -19.26 -5.61 8.44
C LYS A 56 -20.09 -6.17 7.29
N ASP A 57 -20.86 -5.32 6.63
CA ASP A 57 -21.82 -5.77 5.61
C ASP A 57 -21.17 -6.07 4.25
N THR A 58 -19.93 -5.59 4.04
CA THR A 58 -19.16 -5.78 2.80
C THR A 58 -18.23 -6.99 2.85
N GLY A 59 -18.08 -7.64 4.01
CA GLY A 59 -17.12 -8.74 4.22
C GLY A 59 -15.65 -8.34 4.03
N GLY A 60 -15.37 -7.03 3.92
CA GLY A 60 -14.05 -6.49 3.58
C GLY A 60 -13.36 -5.83 4.76
N ASN A 61 -12.08 -6.13 4.97
CA ASN A 61 -11.22 -5.39 5.90
C ASN A 61 -10.63 -4.15 5.21
N PHE A 62 -10.53 -3.03 5.92
CA PHE A 62 -9.90 -1.80 5.39
C PHE A 62 -8.42 -2.06 5.04
N ILE A 63 -7.66 -2.57 6.00
CA ILE A 63 -6.31 -3.10 5.76
C ILE A 63 -6.43 -4.58 5.35
N ARG A 64 -6.55 -4.81 4.03
CA ARG A 64 -6.99 -6.08 3.46
C ARG A 64 -5.93 -7.19 3.39
N LYS A 65 -4.94 -7.04 2.50
CA LYS A 65 -3.91 -8.09 2.22
C LYS A 65 -2.47 -7.58 2.21
N GLY A 66 -2.22 -6.36 1.74
CA GLY A 66 -0.86 -5.83 1.66
C GLY A 66 0.07 -6.59 0.71
N ILE A 67 -0.45 -7.14 -0.39
CA ILE A 67 0.32 -7.95 -1.35
C ILE A 67 0.33 -7.27 -2.72
N VAL A 68 1.52 -7.12 -3.30
CA VAL A 68 1.69 -6.68 -4.69
C VAL A 68 1.44 -7.87 -5.61
N GLY A 69 0.66 -7.68 -6.67
CA GLY A 69 0.36 -8.73 -7.64
C GLY A 69 -0.86 -9.60 -7.34
N ASP A 70 -1.59 -9.37 -6.23
CA ASP A 70 -2.82 -10.12 -5.90
C ASP A 70 -3.89 -10.01 -7.01
N TRP A 71 -3.81 -8.99 -7.87
CA TRP A 71 -4.70 -8.82 -9.03
C TRP A 71 -4.71 -10.05 -9.96
N LYS A 72 -3.62 -10.82 -10.03
CA LYS A 72 -3.54 -12.06 -10.85
C LYS A 72 -4.57 -13.11 -10.43
N ASN A 73 -5.06 -13.04 -9.19
CA ASN A 73 -6.08 -13.95 -8.69
C ASN A 73 -7.52 -13.53 -9.06
N HIS A 74 -7.70 -12.37 -9.68
CA HIS A 74 -9.02 -11.78 -9.96
C HIS A 74 -9.27 -11.55 -11.45
N PHE A 75 -8.21 -11.31 -12.24
CA PHE A 75 -8.32 -11.11 -13.67
C PHE A 75 -8.35 -12.45 -14.41
N ASN A 76 -9.33 -12.63 -15.29
CA ASN A 76 -9.21 -13.62 -16.36
C ASN A 76 -8.40 -13.06 -17.55
N GLU A 77 -8.09 -13.92 -18.52
CA GLU A 77 -7.24 -13.57 -19.67
C GLU A 77 -7.83 -12.43 -20.53
N GLU A 78 -9.15 -12.46 -20.76
CA GLU A 78 -9.84 -11.44 -21.56
C GLU A 78 -9.81 -10.06 -20.87
N GLN A 79 -10.11 -10.02 -19.57
CA GLN A 79 -10.06 -8.81 -18.76
C GLN A 79 -8.65 -8.22 -18.71
N LEU A 80 -7.63 -9.09 -18.59
CA LEU A 80 -6.23 -8.66 -18.56
C LEU A 80 -5.80 -8.09 -19.90
N ALA A 81 -6.15 -8.74 -21.01
CA ALA A 81 -5.85 -8.24 -22.35
C ALA A 81 -6.49 -6.86 -22.59
N ARG A 82 -7.77 -6.71 -22.21
CA ARG A 82 -8.47 -5.42 -22.29
C ARG A 82 -7.81 -4.34 -21.43
N PHE A 83 -7.43 -4.67 -20.19
CA PHE A 83 -6.75 -3.75 -19.30
C PHE A 83 -5.41 -3.30 -19.87
N ASN A 84 -4.59 -4.23 -20.36
CA ASN A 84 -3.26 -3.93 -20.91
C ASN A 84 -3.34 -3.03 -22.14
N ALA A 85 -4.30 -3.25 -23.03
CA ALA A 85 -4.51 -2.40 -24.20
C ALA A 85 -4.86 -0.96 -23.81
N GLU A 86 -5.75 -0.77 -22.83
CA GLU A 86 -6.11 0.56 -22.33
C GLU A 86 -4.98 1.22 -21.54
N TYR A 87 -4.25 0.45 -20.74
CA TYR A 87 -3.09 0.92 -20.00
C TYR A 87 -2.01 1.46 -20.96
N ALA A 88 -1.65 0.70 -22.00
CA ALA A 88 -0.66 1.13 -22.99
C ALA A 88 -1.04 2.45 -23.66
N LYS A 89 -2.31 2.62 -24.05
CA LYS A 89 -2.80 3.88 -24.64
C LYS A 89 -2.69 5.06 -23.67
N LYS A 90 -3.05 4.87 -22.40
CA LYS A 90 -3.06 5.95 -21.40
C LYS A 90 -1.68 6.32 -20.90
N MET A 91 -0.75 5.38 -20.89
CA MET A 91 0.62 5.60 -20.42
C MET A 91 1.57 6.09 -21.51
N ALA A 92 1.21 5.92 -22.79
CA ALA A 92 2.02 6.35 -23.92
C ALA A 92 2.38 7.85 -23.82
N GLY A 93 3.67 8.15 -23.93
CA GLY A 93 4.17 9.53 -23.93
C GLY A 93 4.24 10.21 -22.56
N THR A 94 3.85 9.54 -21.46
CA THR A 94 3.91 10.15 -20.11
C THR A 94 5.31 10.11 -19.49
N GLY A 95 6.19 9.22 -19.94
CA GLY A 95 7.49 8.96 -19.32
C GLY A 95 7.42 8.27 -17.94
N LEU A 96 6.23 7.85 -17.52
CA LEU A 96 6.02 7.15 -16.24
C LEU A 96 6.22 5.65 -16.42
N GLU A 97 7.04 5.07 -15.54
CA GLU A 97 7.26 3.63 -15.42
C GLU A 97 6.92 3.16 -14.01
N TYR A 98 6.39 1.94 -13.89
CA TYR A 98 6.00 1.35 -12.62
C TYR A 98 6.70 0.01 -12.41
N ASP A 99 6.90 -0.29 -11.14
CA ASP A 99 7.88 -1.23 -10.60
C ASP A 99 7.26 -2.46 -9.94
#